data_AF-A0A9W8D7B9-F1
#
_entry.id   AF-A0A9W8D7B9-F1
#
_cell.length_a   1.000
_cell.length_b   1.000
_cell.length_c   1.000
_cell.angle_alpha   90.00
_cell.angle_beta   90.00
_cell.angle_gamma   90.00
#
_symmetry.space_group_name_H-M   'P 1'
#
loop_
_entity.id
_entity.type
_entity.pdbx_description
1 polymer ?
#
loop_
_entity_poly.entity_id
_entity_poly.type
_entity_poly.pdbx_seq_one_letter_code
_entity_poly.pdbx_strand_id
1 'polypeptide(L)'
;MTACISLGNFWTWSGGAPQYVSWATNTRIPYPVQWDHKHKVFSGGDYDEFLTYTAHFYNNTHAQKWYRTHIRRVLTRTNSVTNVPYRRDPNIMGWELMNEPQYIRGYELELAKWIDDSARLVHALAPMHLVTSGAESKNGAHAFKLMHASSYVTLASCHFWPLNWGYYNATDPTIHSIQESISKMQVFVRNNAQWTCELNKPTVLFEFGLMRDNWGKWGGPLDAYDPRAPVTHRDMFYQAVYKEVTRHLNNGFAGAAFWAYAGEARPPTEPTEMTWTGDPPHEPPGWNSIYDMDVSTLRIIQSFNSSW
;
A
#
# COMPACT_ATOMS: atom_id res chain seq x y z
N MET A 1 3.00 -0.12 20.18
CA MET A 1 2.68 -0.25 18.74
C MET A 1 2.93 -1.69 18.33
N THR A 2 2.24 -2.17 17.30
CA THR A 2 2.53 -3.44 16.64
C THR A 2 2.93 -3.17 15.18
N ALA A 3 3.50 -4.16 14.51
CA ALA A 3 3.88 -4.10 13.09
C ALA A 3 3.09 -5.10 12.25
N CYS A 4 2.58 -4.66 11.11
CA CYS A 4 2.26 -5.54 9.99
C CYS A 4 3.46 -5.51 9.04
N ILE A 5 4.06 -6.66 8.74
CA ILE A 5 5.30 -6.73 7.97
C ILE A 5 4.99 -7.28 6.58
N SER A 6 5.18 -6.47 5.55
CA SER A 6 5.08 -6.89 4.15
C SER A 6 6.30 -7.73 3.75
N LEU A 7 6.04 -8.92 3.19
CA LEU A 7 7.06 -9.91 2.83
C LEU A 7 7.53 -9.79 1.37
N GLY A 8 6.91 -8.89 0.60
CA GLY A 8 7.24 -8.63 -0.78
C GLY A 8 6.54 -7.36 -1.26
N ASN A 9 6.74 -7.03 -2.53
CA ASN A 9 6.07 -5.89 -3.14
C ASN A 9 5.76 -6.22 -4.60
N PHE A 10 4.59 -5.86 -5.09
CA PHE A 10 4.28 -5.99 -6.50
C PHE A 10 5.04 -4.93 -7.33
N TRP A 11 5.27 -3.75 -6.74
CA TRP A 11 5.93 -2.62 -7.38
C TRP A 11 7.46 -2.71 -7.31
N THR A 12 8.10 -1.72 -7.95
CA THR A 12 9.52 -1.68 -8.27
C THR A 12 10.39 -1.09 -7.15
N TRP A 13 9.81 -0.30 -6.24
CA TRP A 13 10.56 0.54 -5.30
C TRP A 13 11.33 -0.22 -4.22
N SER A 14 11.10 -1.53 -4.11
CA SER A 14 11.90 -2.46 -3.28
C SER A 14 12.42 -3.65 -4.10
N GLY A 15 12.57 -3.48 -5.42
CA GLY A 15 12.80 -4.55 -6.40
C GLY A 15 11.54 -5.37 -6.68
N GLY A 16 10.98 -5.99 -5.64
CA GLY A 16 9.67 -6.63 -5.69
C GLY A 16 9.55 -7.87 -6.59
N ALA A 17 8.32 -8.27 -6.86
CA ALA A 17 7.93 -9.33 -7.79
C ALA A 17 8.59 -9.22 -9.18
N PRO A 18 8.66 -8.04 -9.84
CA PRO A 18 9.30 -7.96 -11.16
C PRO A 18 10.79 -8.32 -11.09
N GLN A 19 11.47 -8.03 -9.98
CA GLN A 19 12.86 -8.40 -9.80
C GLN A 19 13.04 -9.93 -9.67
N TYR A 20 12.12 -10.62 -9.01
CA TYR A 20 12.11 -12.09 -8.98
C TYR A 20 11.89 -12.68 -10.39
N VAL A 21 10.99 -12.10 -11.19
CA VAL A 21 10.78 -12.52 -12.59
C VAL A 21 12.03 -12.28 -13.43
N SER A 22 12.65 -11.10 -13.29
CA SER A 22 13.90 -10.76 -13.98
C SER A 22 15.01 -11.75 -13.67
N TRP A 23 15.24 -12.08 -12.39
CA TRP A 23 16.23 -13.09 -12.01
C TRP A 23 15.92 -14.48 -12.55
N ALA A 24 14.64 -14.88 -12.55
CA ALA A 24 14.23 -16.22 -12.97
C ALA A 24 14.28 -16.42 -14.49
N THR A 25 14.17 -15.33 -15.26
CA THR A 25 14.06 -15.38 -16.74
C THR A 25 15.25 -14.73 -17.45
N ASN A 26 16.16 -14.10 -16.71
CA ASN A 26 17.27 -13.31 -17.23
C ASN A 26 16.80 -12.22 -18.23
N THR A 27 15.72 -11.53 -17.88
CA THR A 27 15.12 -10.46 -18.68
C THR A 27 15.21 -9.12 -17.97
N ARG A 28 15.19 -8.02 -18.74
CA ARG A 28 15.10 -6.66 -18.18
C ARG A 28 13.67 -6.38 -17.73
N ILE A 29 13.52 -5.72 -16.58
CA ILE A 29 12.22 -5.25 -16.09
C ILE A 29 11.72 -4.13 -17.01
N PRO A 30 10.50 -4.24 -17.58
CA PRO A 30 9.85 -3.15 -18.28
C PRO A 30 9.27 -2.18 -17.24
N TYR A 31 10.12 -1.31 -16.68
CA TYR A 31 9.68 -0.34 -15.67
C TYR A 31 8.52 0.51 -16.21
N PRO A 32 7.41 0.67 -15.46
CA PRO A 32 6.32 1.55 -15.86
C PRO A 32 6.77 3.01 -15.74
N VAL A 33 5.96 3.95 -16.22
CA VAL A 33 6.18 5.37 -15.93
C VAL A 33 6.25 5.58 -14.41
N GLN A 34 7.39 6.06 -13.92
CA GLN A 34 7.66 6.31 -12.51
C GLN A 34 8.65 7.48 -12.36
N TRP A 35 8.77 8.03 -11.15
CA TRP A 35 9.64 9.17 -10.89
C TRP A 35 11.13 8.81 -11.01
N ASP A 36 11.87 9.61 -11.78
CA ASP A 36 13.33 9.57 -11.85
C ASP A 36 13.90 10.67 -10.95
N HIS A 37 14.49 10.30 -9.81
CA HIS A 37 15.08 11.26 -8.87
C HIS A 37 16.27 12.05 -9.44
N LYS A 38 17.01 11.47 -10.39
CA LYS A 38 18.18 12.11 -10.98
C LYS A 38 17.76 13.21 -11.95
N HIS A 39 16.78 12.92 -12.79
CA HIS A 39 16.34 13.82 -13.86
C HIS A 39 15.07 14.61 -13.53
N LYS A 40 14.40 14.30 -12.41
CA LYS A 40 13.18 14.96 -11.91
C LYS A 40 12.03 14.94 -12.92
N VAL A 41 11.85 13.78 -13.56
CA VAL A 41 10.80 13.57 -14.55
C VAL A 41 10.17 12.21 -14.31
N PHE A 42 8.90 12.09 -14.68
CA PHE A 42 8.32 10.78 -14.88
C PHE A 42 8.90 10.16 -16.15
N SER A 43 9.46 8.96 -16.02
CA SER A 43 10.03 8.21 -17.14
C SER A 43 9.76 6.72 -16.97
N GLY A 44 9.78 5.97 -18.08
CA GLY A 44 9.46 4.55 -18.09
C GLY A 44 8.63 4.18 -19.30
N GLY A 45 8.07 2.99 -19.23
CA GLY A 45 7.28 2.37 -20.30
C GLY A 45 5.82 2.19 -19.92
N ASP A 46 5.20 1.26 -20.60
CA ASP A 46 3.77 0.97 -20.50
C ASP A 46 3.42 0.27 -19.17
N TYR A 47 2.33 0.72 -18.54
CA TYR A 47 1.87 0.13 -17.29
C TYR A 47 1.32 -1.28 -17.49
N ASP A 48 0.60 -1.56 -18.57
CA ASP A 48 0.00 -2.88 -18.81
C ASP A 48 1.07 -3.94 -19.11
N GLU A 49 2.12 -3.56 -19.85
CA GLU A 49 3.31 -4.38 -20.05
C GLU A 49 3.97 -4.72 -18.71
N PHE A 50 4.17 -3.73 -17.85
CA PHE A 50 4.72 -3.95 -16.50
C PHE A 50 3.85 -4.88 -15.64
N LEU A 51 2.54 -4.63 -15.62
CA LEU A 51 1.58 -5.45 -14.86
C LEU A 51 1.63 -6.91 -15.32
N THR A 52 1.56 -7.13 -16.63
CA THR A 52 1.60 -8.47 -17.23
C THR A 52 2.94 -9.15 -16.97
N TYR A 53 4.05 -8.43 -17.12
CA TYR A 53 5.39 -8.94 -16.83
C TYR A 53 5.50 -9.40 -15.38
N THR A 54 5.01 -8.58 -14.45
CA THR A 54 5.07 -8.85 -13.01
C THR A 54 4.16 -10.01 -12.60
N ALA A 55 3.00 -10.19 -13.26
CA ALA A 55 2.07 -11.28 -13.00
C ALA A 55 2.68 -12.68 -13.17
N HIS A 56 3.69 -12.83 -14.05
CA HIS A 56 4.44 -14.08 -14.18
C HIS A 56 5.08 -14.54 -12.86
N PHE A 57 5.28 -13.64 -11.89
CA PHE A 57 5.74 -13.99 -10.55
C PHE A 57 4.90 -15.09 -9.92
N TYR A 58 3.56 -15.05 -10.07
CA TYR A 58 2.64 -15.93 -9.35
C TYR A 58 2.86 -17.42 -9.67
N ASN A 59 3.22 -17.76 -10.91
CA ASN A 59 3.41 -19.15 -11.36
C ASN A 59 4.86 -19.50 -11.75
N ASN A 60 5.80 -18.56 -11.71
CA ASN A 60 7.21 -18.85 -11.99
C ASN A 60 7.85 -19.68 -10.86
N THR A 61 8.19 -20.93 -11.15
CA THR A 61 8.73 -21.89 -10.17
C THR A 61 9.99 -21.41 -9.45
N HIS A 62 10.91 -20.74 -10.14
CA HIS A 62 12.14 -20.23 -9.52
C HIS A 62 11.85 -19.03 -8.61
N ALA A 63 11.09 -18.06 -9.11
CA ALA A 63 10.63 -16.90 -8.33
C ALA A 63 9.94 -17.35 -7.03
N GLN A 64 8.99 -18.28 -7.15
CA GLN A 64 8.24 -18.80 -6.01
C GLN A 64 9.10 -19.59 -5.01
N LYS A 65 10.12 -20.33 -5.49
CA LYS A 65 11.10 -21.00 -4.61
C LYS A 65 11.89 -19.97 -3.80
N TRP A 66 12.39 -18.92 -4.43
CA TRP A 66 13.17 -17.88 -3.76
C TRP A 66 12.30 -17.06 -2.80
N TYR A 67 11.09 -16.70 -3.19
CA TYR A 67 10.13 -15.99 -2.34
C TYR A 67 9.80 -16.79 -1.08
N ARG A 68 9.45 -18.07 -1.21
CA ARG A 68 9.20 -18.94 -0.03
C ARG A 68 10.46 -19.16 0.83
N THR A 69 11.65 -19.03 0.24
CA THR A 69 12.91 -19.06 0.99
C THR A 69 13.08 -17.77 1.80
N HIS A 70 12.76 -16.61 1.21
CA HIS A 70 12.72 -15.32 1.90
C HIS A 70 11.73 -15.34 3.07
N ILE A 71 10.48 -15.79 2.87
CA ILE A 71 9.48 -15.94 3.95
C ILE A 71 10.06 -16.74 5.11
N ARG A 72 10.61 -17.94 4.83
CA ARG A 72 11.20 -18.78 5.89
C ARG A 72 12.32 -18.05 6.62
N ARG A 73 13.18 -17.34 5.89
CA ARG A 73 14.31 -16.61 6.48
C ARG A 73 13.86 -15.48 7.40
N VAL A 74 12.84 -14.72 7.01
CA VAL A 74 12.30 -13.61 7.82
C VAL A 74 11.55 -14.14 9.04
N LEU A 75 10.59 -15.05 8.87
CA LEU A 75 9.73 -15.52 9.96
C LEU A 75 10.51 -16.33 11.01
N THR A 76 11.57 -17.05 10.61
CA THR A 76 12.42 -17.81 11.55
C THR A 76 13.56 -17.00 12.15
N ARG A 77 13.68 -15.71 11.80
CA ARG A 77 14.67 -14.81 12.40
C ARG A 77 14.42 -14.69 13.90
N THR A 78 15.51 -14.66 14.65
CA THR A 78 15.51 -14.22 16.05
C THR A 78 16.07 -12.81 16.12
N ASN A 79 15.36 -11.92 16.79
CA ASN A 79 15.79 -10.55 17.01
C ASN A 79 17.13 -10.56 17.77
N SER A 80 18.20 -10.00 17.21
CA SER A 80 19.53 -10.00 17.85
C SER A 80 19.64 -9.04 19.04
N VAL A 81 18.65 -8.15 19.24
CA VAL A 81 18.62 -7.19 20.35
C VAL A 81 17.81 -7.76 21.52
N THR A 82 16.61 -8.28 21.26
CA THR A 82 15.70 -8.80 22.30
C THR A 82 15.76 -10.32 22.49
N ASN A 83 16.42 -11.04 21.59
CA ASN A 83 16.44 -12.51 21.51
C ASN A 83 15.06 -13.18 21.33
N VAL A 84 14.04 -12.41 20.92
CA VAL A 84 12.71 -12.94 20.64
C VAL A 84 12.63 -13.43 19.18
N PRO A 85 12.21 -14.68 18.93
CA PRO A 85 11.92 -15.16 17.58
C PRO A 85 10.76 -14.38 16.96
N TYR A 86 10.92 -13.87 15.73
CA TYR A 86 9.91 -13.05 15.06
C TYR A 86 8.56 -13.78 14.98
N ARG A 87 8.53 -15.07 14.65
CA ARG A 87 7.30 -15.90 14.66
C ARG A 87 6.57 -16.04 16.01
N ARG A 88 7.11 -15.48 17.10
CA ARG A 88 6.53 -15.47 18.45
C ARG A 88 6.57 -14.08 19.09
N ASP A 89 6.95 -13.05 18.34
CA ASP A 89 7.08 -11.70 18.87
C ASP A 89 5.70 -11.01 18.88
N PRO A 90 5.11 -10.71 20.05
CA PRO A 90 3.80 -10.08 20.12
C PRO A 90 3.80 -8.63 19.59
N ASN A 91 4.97 -8.04 19.32
CA ASN A 91 5.05 -6.75 18.63
C ASN A 91 4.77 -6.86 17.12
N ILE A 92 4.70 -8.07 16.56
CA ILE A 92 4.29 -8.30 15.17
C ILE A 92 2.82 -8.69 15.19
N MET A 93 1.95 -7.79 14.72
CA MET A 93 0.52 -8.04 14.56
C MET A 93 0.26 -9.13 13.52
N GLY A 94 0.98 -9.05 12.40
CA GLY A 94 0.75 -9.94 11.28
C GLY A 94 1.75 -9.80 10.15
N TRP A 95 1.56 -10.65 9.16
CA TRP A 95 2.37 -10.72 7.96
C TRP A 95 1.51 -10.42 6.76
N GLU A 96 1.92 -9.44 5.97
CA GLU A 96 1.34 -9.16 4.67
C GLU A 96 2.12 -9.93 3.61
N LEU A 97 1.42 -10.67 2.75
CA LEU A 97 2.07 -11.46 1.72
C LEU A 97 2.88 -10.58 0.78
N MET A 98 2.30 -9.48 0.30
CA MET A 98 2.95 -8.57 -0.60
C MET A 98 2.22 -7.24 -0.58
N ASN A 99 2.94 -6.14 -0.71
CA ASN A 99 2.31 -4.87 -1.01
C ASN A 99 1.65 -4.91 -2.40
N GLU A 100 0.32 -4.73 -2.43
CA GLU A 100 -0.52 -4.56 -3.62
C GLU A 100 -0.36 -5.63 -4.74
N PRO A 101 -0.50 -6.94 -4.46
CA PRO A 101 -0.58 -7.94 -5.53
C PRO A 101 -1.76 -7.61 -6.46
N GLN A 102 -1.50 -7.52 -7.76
CA GLN A 102 -2.52 -7.11 -8.72
C GLN A 102 -3.41 -8.27 -9.16
N TYR A 103 -4.72 -8.01 -9.18
CA TYR A 103 -5.70 -8.82 -9.92
C TYR A 103 -5.61 -8.45 -11.39
N ILE A 104 -5.16 -9.39 -12.23
CA ILE A 104 -4.98 -9.21 -13.67
C ILE A 104 -5.81 -10.28 -14.39
N ARG A 105 -6.58 -9.86 -15.39
CA ARG A 105 -7.41 -10.77 -16.18
C ARG A 105 -6.52 -11.82 -16.86
N GLY A 106 -6.88 -13.09 -16.73
CA GLY A 106 -6.11 -14.23 -17.23
C GLY A 106 -5.10 -14.82 -16.23
N TYR A 107 -4.93 -14.22 -15.05
CA TYR A 107 -4.05 -14.70 -13.97
C TYR A 107 -4.80 -15.00 -12.67
N GLU A 108 -6.14 -15.05 -12.69
CA GLU A 108 -6.96 -15.21 -11.50
C GLU A 108 -6.65 -16.50 -10.72
N LEU A 109 -6.43 -17.60 -11.44
CA LEU A 109 -6.16 -18.90 -10.82
C LEU A 109 -4.77 -18.94 -10.19
N GLU A 110 -3.78 -18.38 -10.88
CA GLU A 110 -2.39 -18.24 -10.42
C GLU A 110 -2.32 -17.36 -9.18
N LEU A 111 -3.02 -16.22 -9.20
CA LEU A 111 -3.11 -15.30 -8.07
C LEU A 111 -3.76 -15.98 -6.85
N ALA A 112 -4.94 -16.60 -7.04
CA ALA A 112 -5.63 -17.30 -5.96
C ALA A 112 -4.77 -18.41 -5.34
N LYS A 113 -4.10 -19.19 -6.20
CA LYS A 113 -3.19 -20.26 -5.77
C LYS A 113 -1.98 -19.70 -5.03
N TRP A 114 -1.37 -18.63 -5.53
CA TRP A 114 -0.22 -17.98 -4.89
C TRP A 114 -0.58 -17.45 -3.49
N ILE A 115 -1.75 -16.80 -3.36
CA ILE A 115 -2.25 -16.31 -2.06
C ILE A 115 -2.41 -17.47 -1.08
N ASP A 116 -3.13 -18.53 -1.47
CA ASP A 116 -3.38 -19.67 -0.58
C ASP A 116 -2.09 -20.38 -0.15
N ASP A 117 -1.20 -20.69 -1.10
CA ASP A 117 0.07 -21.36 -0.79
C ASP A 117 0.99 -20.50 0.11
N SER A 118 1.03 -19.19 -0.13
CA SER A 118 1.86 -18.27 0.65
C SER A 118 1.28 -18.05 2.05
N ALA A 119 -0.03 -17.83 2.16
CA ALA A 119 -0.72 -17.69 3.44
C ALA A 119 -0.62 -18.95 4.29
N ARG A 120 -0.79 -20.13 3.69
CA ARG A 120 -0.61 -21.42 4.37
C ARG A 120 0.82 -21.61 4.89
N LEU A 121 1.83 -21.20 4.12
CA LEU A 121 3.23 -21.26 4.57
C LEU A 121 3.47 -20.32 5.75
N VAL A 122 2.99 -19.08 5.67
CA VAL A 122 3.11 -18.09 6.75
C VAL A 122 2.43 -18.60 8.01
N HIS A 123 1.18 -19.08 7.90
CA HIS A 123 0.43 -19.64 9.02
C HIS A 123 1.15 -20.83 9.67
N ALA A 124 1.70 -21.75 8.87
CA ALA A 124 2.46 -22.89 9.40
C ALA A 124 3.74 -22.47 10.16
N LEU A 125 4.36 -21.35 9.79
CA LEU A 125 5.59 -20.83 10.41
C LEU A 125 5.32 -19.95 11.64
N ALA A 126 4.23 -19.19 11.63
CA ALA A 126 3.85 -18.22 12.65
C ALA A 126 2.33 -18.29 12.94
N PRO A 127 1.83 -19.40 13.52
CA PRO A 127 0.39 -19.68 13.65
C PRO A 127 -0.38 -18.73 14.58
N MET A 128 0.34 -17.93 15.38
CA MET A 128 -0.24 -16.97 16.32
C MET A 128 -0.42 -15.56 15.73
N HIS A 129 0.15 -15.30 14.55
CA HIS A 129 0.11 -13.97 13.93
C HIS A 129 -0.98 -13.91 12.86
N LEU A 130 -1.49 -12.71 12.60
CA LEU A 130 -2.43 -12.49 11.50
C LEU A 130 -1.72 -12.62 10.14
N VAL A 131 -2.50 -12.91 9.10
CA VAL A 131 -2.02 -12.96 7.71
C VAL A 131 -2.97 -12.18 6.84
N THR A 132 -2.42 -11.27 6.03
CA THR A 132 -3.18 -10.47 5.06
C THR A 132 -2.58 -10.56 3.67
N SER A 133 -3.40 -10.37 2.64
CA SER A 133 -2.96 -10.45 1.25
C SER A 133 -2.13 -9.22 0.84
N GLY A 134 -2.46 -8.04 1.38
CA GLY A 134 -1.96 -6.73 0.96
C GLY A 134 -2.66 -6.18 -0.29
N ALA A 135 -3.78 -6.77 -0.69
CA ALA A 135 -4.60 -6.31 -1.80
C ALA A 135 -5.15 -4.89 -1.58
N GLU A 136 -5.18 -4.09 -2.64
CA GLU A 136 -5.83 -2.77 -2.65
C GLU A 136 -7.36 -2.87 -2.65
N SER A 137 -7.92 -4.00 -3.11
CA SER A 137 -9.36 -4.23 -3.16
C SER A 137 -10.16 -3.26 -4.05
N LYS A 138 -9.52 -2.72 -5.10
CA LYS A 138 -10.09 -1.76 -6.07
C LYS A 138 -10.95 -2.38 -7.19
N ASN A 139 -10.82 -3.69 -7.42
CA ASN A 139 -11.37 -4.36 -8.62
C ASN A 139 -12.77 -4.98 -8.42
N GLY A 140 -13.51 -4.56 -7.40
CA GLY A 140 -14.87 -5.01 -7.14
C GLY A 140 -14.98 -6.31 -6.33
N ALA A 141 -16.22 -6.72 -6.06
CA ALA A 141 -16.56 -7.80 -5.13
C ALA A 141 -15.93 -9.16 -5.49
N HIS A 142 -15.88 -9.50 -6.78
CA HIS A 142 -15.32 -10.77 -7.23
C HIS A 142 -13.82 -10.86 -6.91
N ALA A 143 -13.04 -9.85 -7.30
CA ALA A 143 -11.62 -9.79 -7.01
C ALA A 143 -11.35 -9.74 -5.50
N PHE A 144 -12.13 -8.95 -4.76
CA PHE A 144 -12.05 -8.91 -3.30
C PHE A 144 -12.19 -10.31 -2.68
N LYS A 145 -13.25 -11.03 -3.05
CA LYS A 145 -13.52 -12.38 -2.51
C LYS A 145 -12.44 -13.37 -2.91
N LEU A 146 -11.97 -13.34 -4.16
CA LEU A 146 -10.90 -14.20 -4.64
C LEU A 146 -9.60 -14.00 -3.84
N MET A 147 -9.19 -12.74 -3.65
CA MET A 147 -7.92 -12.40 -2.98
C MET A 147 -7.95 -12.64 -1.46
N HIS A 148 -9.13 -12.84 -0.89
CA HIS A 148 -9.32 -13.08 0.54
C HIS A 148 -10.01 -14.41 0.85
N ALA A 149 -10.16 -15.32 -0.12
CA ALA A 149 -10.89 -16.58 0.05
C ALA A 149 -10.14 -17.59 0.96
N SER A 150 -8.80 -17.62 0.89
CA SER A 150 -7.99 -18.60 1.64
C SER A 150 -8.31 -18.55 3.14
N SER A 151 -8.53 -19.69 3.78
CA SER A 151 -8.78 -19.77 5.23
C SER A 151 -7.58 -19.31 6.06
N TYR A 152 -6.38 -19.26 5.46
CA TYR A 152 -5.17 -18.80 6.11
C TYR A 152 -4.99 -17.28 6.04
N VAL A 153 -5.73 -16.57 5.19
CA VAL A 153 -5.83 -15.11 5.23
C VAL A 153 -6.85 -14.75 6.31
N THR A 154 -6.37 -14.22 7.43
CA THR A 154 -7.19 -13.93 8.63
C THR A 154 -7.64 -12.47 8.71
N LEU A 155 -7.01 -11.59 7.92
CA LEU A 155 -7.33 -10.17 7.85
C LEU A 155 -7.34 -9.74 6.38
N ALA A 156 -8.44 -9.17 5.92
CA ALA A 156 -8.51 -8.57 4.58
C ALA A 156 -7.91 -7.16 4.57
N SER A 157 -7.52 -6.71 3.40
CA SER A 157 -6.85 -5.42 3.18
C SER A 157 -7.55 -4.63 2.09
N CYS A 158 -7.50 -3.31 2.19
CA CYS A 158 -7.90 -2.41 1.12
C CYS A 158 -7.08 -1.13 1.18
N HIS A 159 -6.78 -0.55 0.02
CA HIS A 159 -6.02 0.69 -0.11
C HIS A 159 -6.85 1.69 -0.92
N PHE A 160 -6.67 2.99 -0.77
CA PHE A 160 -7.42 3.97 -1.56
C PHE A 160 -6.54 5.11 -2.07
N TRP A 161 -6.39 5.18 -3.40
CA TRP A 161 -5.47 6.08 -4.09
C TRP A 161 -6.20 7.03 -5.04
N PRO A 162 -6.75 8.17 -4.53
CA PRO A 162 -7.65 9.00 -5.31
C PRO A 162 -7.00 9.63 -6.53
N LEU A 163 -5.73 10.06 -6.43
CA LEU A 163 -5.03 10.64 -7.56
C LEU A 163 -4.70 9.60 -8.64
N ASN A 164 -4.13 8.46 -8.22
CA ASN A 164 -3.72 7.39 -9.12
C ASN A 164 -4.91 6.77 -9.88
N TRP A 165 -6.11 6.78 -9.29
CA TRP A 165 -7.33 6.23 -9.89
C TRP A 165 -8.18 7.28 -10.62
N GLY A 166 -7.71 8.53 -10.72
CA GLY A 166 -8.42 9.61 -11.41
C GLY A 166 -9.66 10.11 -10.66
N TYR A 167 -9.74 9.89 -9.34
CA TYR A 167 -10.82 10.37 -8.48
C TYR A 167 -10.50 11.74 -7.83
N TYR A 168 -9.31 12.27 -8.05
CA TYR A 168 -8.88 13.61 -7.63
C TYR A 168 -8.15 14.30 -8.78
N ASN A 169 -8.46 15.57 -9.02
CA ASN A 169 -7.78 16.39 -10.02
C ASN A 169 -6.76 17.30 -9.32
N ALA A 170 -5.48 16.94 -9.41
CA ALA A 170 -4.38 17.71 -8.83
C ALA A 170 -4.21 19.13 -9.42
N THR A 171 -4.93 19.49 -10.48
CA THR A 171 -4.91 20.85 -11.06
C THR A 171 -6.13 21.69 -10.67
N ASP A 172 -7.13 21.10 -10.02
CA ASP A 172 -8.36 21.77 -9.59
C ASP A 172 -8.31 22.10 -8.09
N PRO A 173 -8.10 23.38 -7.70
CA PRO A 173 -8.06 23.80 -6.31
C PRO A 173 -9.44 23.95 -5.68
N THR A 174 -10.53 23.70 -6.41
CA THR A 174 -11.87 23.90 -5.89
C THR A 174 -12.33 22.75 -5.01
N ILE A 175 -13.32 23.05 -4.17
CA ILE A 175 -13.96 22.07 -3.29
C ILE A 175 -14.59 20.90 -4.07
N HIS A 176 -14.89 21.09 -5.35
CA HIS A 176 -15.52 20.08 -6.19
C HIS A 176 -14.62 18.84 -6.33
N SER A 177 -13.32 19.06 -6.61
CA SER A 177 -12.37 17.96 -6.80
C SER A 177 -12.26 17.07 -5.56
N ILE A 178 -12.13 17.67 -4.38
CA ILE A 178 -12.05 16.92 -3.13
C ILE A 178 -13.39 16.25 -2.76
N GLN A 179 -14.53 16.89 -3.05
CA GLN A 179 -15.85 16.29 -2.82
C GLN A 179 -16.07 15.04 -3.67
N GLU A 180 -15.60 15.05 -4.92
CA GLU A 180 -15.64 13.86 -5.77
C GLU A 180 -14.82 12.71 -5.16
N SER A 181 -13.58 12.97 -4.76
CA SER A 181 -12.73 11.97 -4.11
C SER A 181 -13.36 11.39 -2.84
N ILE A 182 -13.94 12.25 -2.00
CA ILE A 182 -14.64 11.85 -0.77
C ILE A 182 -15.84 10.95 -1.10
N SER A 183 -16.64 11.30 -2.11
CA SER A 183 -17.79 10.50 -2.53
C SER A 183 -17.38 9.10 -3.01
N LYS A 184 -16.32 9.01 -3.82
CA LYS A 184 -15.76 7.73 -4.30
C LYS A 184 -15.21 6.90 -3.13
N MET A 185 -14.47 7.53 -2.22
CA MET A 185 -13.93 6.89 -1.02
C MET A 185 -15.05 6.30 -0.15
N GLN A 186 -16.13 7.05 0.07
CA GLN A 186 -17.25 6.57 0.88
C GLN A 186 -17.92 5.33 0.26
N VAL A 187 -18.10 5.32 -1.07
CA VAL A 187 -18.62 4.12 -1.77
C VAL A 187 -17.65 2.95 -1.63
N PHE A 188 -16.35 3.20 -1.80
CA PHE A 188 -15.32 2.19 -1.68
C PHE A 188 -15.28 1.53 -0.29
N VAL A 189 -15.26 2.34 0.77
CA VAL A 189 -15.25 1.84 2.16
C VAL A 189 -16.52 1.04 2.47
N ARG A 190 -17.71 1.54 2.08
CA ARG A 190 -18.97 0.80 2.27
C ARG A 190 -18.98 -0.55 1.57
N ASN A 191 -18.54 -0.58 0.31
CA ASN A 191 -18.49 -1.81 -0.46
C ASN A 191 -17.53 -2.83 0.16
N ASN A 192 -16.33 -2.39 0.54
CA ASN A 192 -15.37 -3.25 1.22
C ASN A 192 -15.92 -3.75 2.56
N ALA A 193 -16.57 -2.90 3.36
CA ALA A 193 -17.20 -3.31 4.61
C ALA A 193 -18.22 -4.43 4.39
N GLN A 194 -19.08 -4.28 3.37
CA GLN A 194 -20.06 -5.30 2.99
C GLN A 194 -19.38 -6.63 2.60
N TRP A 195 -18.44 -6.60 1.65
CA TRP A 195 -17.79 -7.83 1.16
C TRP A 195 -17.01 -8.54 2.27
N THR A 196 -16.47 -7.77 3.19
CA THR A 196 -15.75 -8.24 4.37
C THR A 196 -16.67 -8.99 5.33
N CYS A 197 -17.85 -8.45 5.62
CA CYS A 197 -18.88 -9.13 6.40
C CYS A 197 -19.35 -10.43 5.72
N GLU A 198 -19.48 -10.44 4.39
CA GLU A 198 -19.82 -11.65 3.63
C GLU A 198 -18.74 -12.75 3.71
N LEU A 199 -17.47 -12.39 3.92
CA LEU A 199 -16.37 -13.33 4.12
C LEU A 199 -16.13 -13.70 5.59
N ASN A 200 -16.79 -13.03 6.53
CA ASN A 200 -16.57 -13.17 7.98
C ASN A 200 -15.09 -13.03 8.38
N LYS A 201 -14.43 -12.01 7.81
CA LYS A 201 -13.07 -11.60 8.16
C LYS A 201 -13.10 -10.10 8.47
N PRO A 202 -12.27 -9.52 9.34
CA PRO A 202 -12.13 -8.07 9.41
C PRO A 202 -11.30 -7.53 8.24
N THR A 203 -11.47 -6.23 7.91
CA THR A 203 -10.62 -5.50 6.94
C THR A 203 -9.98 -4.28 7.58
N VAL A 204 -8.77 -3.93 7.15
CA VAL A 204 -8.13 -2.66 7.47
C VAL A 204 -7.91 -1.87 6.17
N LEU A 205 -8.13 -0.55 6.25
CA LEU A 205 -7.67 0.38 5.21
C LEU A 205 -6.16 0.60 5.41
N PHE A 206 -5.32 -0.27 4.86
CA PHE A 206 -3.88 -0.27 5.16
C PHE A 206 -3.13 0.90 4.53
N GLU A 207 -3.63 1.43 3.43
CA GLU A 207 -3.05 2.60 2.78
C GLU A 207 -4.13 3.54 2.27
N PHE A 208 -3.92 4.83 2.51
CA PHE A 208 -4.62 5.90 1.82
C PHE A 208 -3.78 7.17 1.95
N GLY A 209 -3.79 8.00 0.91
CA GLY A 209 -3.04 9.23 0.89
C GLY A 209 -3.73 10.28 0.04
N LEU A 210 -3.42 11.54 0.32
CA LEU A 210 -3.73 12.64 -0.58
C LEU A 210 -2.56 13.63 -0.54
N MET A 211 -2.22 14.15 -1.71
CA MET A 211 -1.14 15.11 -1.85
C MET A 211 -1.42 16.46 -1.15
N ARG A 212 -0.39 17.29 -1.06
CA ARG A 212 -0.49 18.69 -0.61
C ARG A 212 -1.17 19.57 -1.66
N ASP A 213 -1.49 20.79 -1.27
CA ASP A 213 -2.13 21.85 -2.06
C ASP A 213 -1.18 22.51 -3.08
N ASN A 214 -0.42 21.69 -3.83
CA ASN A 214 0.52 22.11 -4.86
C ASN A 214 -0.12 22.10 -6.26
N TRP A 215 -1.33 22.65 -6.36
CA TRP A 215 -2.14 22.52 -7.57
C TRP A 215 -1.45 23.08 -8.80
N GLY A 216 -1.57 22.34 -9.92
CA GLY A 216 -1.02 22.75 -11.21
C GLY A 216 0.51 22.68 -11.31
N LYS A 217 1.21 22.27 -10.25
CA LYS A 217 2.67 22.03 -10.28
C LYS A 217 3.04 20.55 -10.40
N TRP A 218 2.08 19.64 -10.23
CA TRP A 218 2.32 18.20 -10.22
C TRP A 218 2.98 17.70 -11.52
N GLY A 219 3.94 16.79 -11.40
CA GLY A 219 4.79 16.36 -12.52
C GLY A 219 5.85 17.38 -12.93
N GLY A 220 5.92 18.51 -12.24
CA GLY A 220 6.90 19.58 -12.43
C GLY A 220 8.16 19.44 -11.57
N PRO A 221 8.93 20.54 -11.40
CA PRO A 221 10.19 20.55 -10.64
C PRO A 221 9.99 20.26 -9.15
N LEU A 222 11.07 20.11 -8.38
CA LEU A 222 10.99 19.72 -6.95
C LEU A 222 10.13 20.67 -6.09
N ASP A 223 9.99 21.94 -6.46
CA ASP A 223 9.13 22.89 -5.77
C ASP A 223 7.63 22.60 -5.96
N ALA A 224 7.26 21.69 -6.85
CA ALA A 224 5.93 21.08 -6.93
C ALA A 224 5.59 20.20 -5.73
N TYR A 225 6.58 19.84 -4.92
CA TYR A 225 6.45 18.99 -3.74
C TYR A 225 6.92 19.72 -2.47
N ASP A 226 6.78 21.06 -2.44
CA ASP A 226 7.22 21.89 -1.31
C ASP A 226 6.52 21.46 0.01
N PRO A 227 7.28 21.09 1.05
CA PRO A 227 6.71 20.69 2.34
C PRO A 227 6.00 21.83 3.08
N ARG A 228 6.12 23.09 2.62
CA ARG A 228 5.42 24.26 3.19
C ARG A 228 4.06 24.51 2.54
N ALA A 229 3.75 23.82 1.44
CA ALA A 229 2.45 23.95 0.80
C ALA A 229 1.32 23.59 1.79
N PRO A 230 0.14 24.21 1.72
CA PRO A 230 -0.98 23.85 2.57
C PRO A 230 -1.45 22.40 2.36
N VAL A 231 -2.28 21.90 3.27
CA VAL A 231 -2.82 20.54 3.26
C VAL A 231 -4.34 20.55 3.44
N THR A 232 -5.03 21.55 2.89
CA THR A 232 -6.45 21.77 3.15
C THR A 232 -7.32 20.65 2.56
N HIS A 233 -7.07 20.23 1.32
CA HIS A 233 -7.80 19.10 0.73
C HIS A 233 -7.45 17.77 1.42
N ARG A 234 -6.18 17.58 1.81
CA ARG A 234 -5.73 16.41 2.57
C ARG A 234 -6.46 16.30 3.90
N ASP A 235 -6.55 17.38 4.66
CA ASP A 235 -7.22 17.41 5.95
C ASP A 235 -8.71 17.07 5.82
N MET A 236 -9.39 17.65 4.83
CA MET A 236 -10.78 17.31 4.51
C MET A 236 -10.95 15.82 4.15
N PHE A 237 -10.04 15.28 3.34
CA PHE A 237 -10.05 13.88 2.93
C PHE A 237 -9.87 12.96 4.13
N TYR A 238 -8.86 13.22 4.97
CA TYR A 238 -8.54 12.40 6.14
C TYR A 238 -9.68 12.41 7.15
N GLN A 239 -10.30 13.57 7.41
CA GLN A 239 -11.50 13.64 8.24
C GLN A 239 -12.63 12.78 7.68
N ALA A 240 -12.85 12.80 6.37
CA ALA A 240 -13.88 11.99 5.73
C ALA A 240 -13.58 10.49 5.78
N VAL A 241 -12.33 10.09 5.53
CA VAL A 241 -11.88 8.69 5.65
C VAL A 241 -12.12 8.17 7.05
N TYR A 242 -11.61 8.88 8.06
CA TYR A 242 -11.75 8.46 9.45
C TYR A 242 -13.20 8.43 9.91
N LYS A 243 -14.03 9.38 9.48
CA LYS A 243 -15.47 9.36 9.74
C LYS A 243 -16.14 8.14 9.11
N GLU A 244 -15.82 7.79 7.87
CA GLU A 244 -16.43 6.64 7.19
C GLU A 244 -15.95 5.32 7.77
N VAL A 245 -14.64 5.15 8.00
CA VAL A 245 -14.09 3.94 8.64
C VAL A 245 -14.70 3.75 10.03
N THR A 246 -14.85 4.82 10.83
CA THR A 246 -15.48 4.76 12.17
C THR A 246 -16.89 4.20 12.12
N ARG A 247 -17.69 4.52 11.07
CA ARG A 247 -19.05 3.99 10.91
C ARG A 247 -19.10 2.47 10.73
N HIS A 248 -18.03 1.89 10.20
CA HIS A 248 -17.92 0.45 9.92
C HIS A 248 -16.96 -0.27 10.86
N LEU A 249 -16.45 0.39 11.91
CA LEU A 249 -15.65 -0.27 12.94
C LEU A 249 -16.48 -1.37 13.61
N ASN A 250 -15.87 -2.54 13.77
CA ASN A 250 -16.51 -3.77 14.27
C ASN A 250 -17.67 -4.30 13.39
N ASN A 251 -17.90 -3.70 12.22
CA ASN A 251 -18.89 -4.13 11.22
C ASN A 251 -18.28 -4.03 9.81
N GLY A 252 -17.19 -4.77 9.60
CA GLY A 252 -16.42 -4.81 8.36
C GLY A 252 -15.02 -4.21 8.51
N PHE A 253 -14.84 -3.13 9.26
CA PHE A 253 -13.53 -2.51 9.45
C PHE A 253 -12.96 -2.74 10.86
N ALA A 254 -11.62 -2.86 10.92
CA ALA A 254 -10.85 -2.95 12.15
C ALA A 254 -9.88 -1.77 12.35
N GLY A 255 -9.76 -0.87 11.36
CA GLY A 255 -8.93 0.32 11.47
C GLY A 255 -8.49 0.88 10.12
N ALA A 256 -7.59 1.86 10.17
CA ALA A 256 -6.97 2.47 9.01
C ALA A 256 -5.51 2.87 9.33
N ALA A 257 -4.64 2.80 8.32
CA ALA A 257 -3.28 3.28 8.34
C ALA A 257 -3.08 4.23 7.16
N PHE A 258 -2.59 5.43 7.45
CA PHE A 258 -2.36 6.44 6.42
C PHE A 258 -1.01 6.20 5.76
N TRP A 259 -0.92 6.55 4.48
CA TRP A 259 0.33 6.62 3.75
C TRP A 259 0.71 8.09 3.53
N ALA A 260 1.88 8.56 3.99
CA ALA A 260 2.83 7.86 4.87
C ALA A 260 3.52 8.88 5.79
N TYR A 261 4.04 8.40 6.92
CA TYR A 261 4.71 9.27 7.88
C TYR A 261 6.17 9.50 7.50
N ALA A 262 6.54 10.75 7.22
CA ALA A 262 7.92 11.16 6.94
C ALA A 262 8.61 11.80 8.16
N GLY A 263 7.83 12.24 9.17
CA GLY A 263 8.36 12.89 10.37
C GLY A 263 9.22 14.10 10.01
N GLU A 264 10.46 14.11 10.48
CA GLU A 264 11.44 15.20 10.28
C GLU A 264 12.06 15.21 8.87
N ALA A 265 11.89 14.15 8.08
CA ALA A 265 12.43 14.11 6.72
C ALA A 265 11.76 15.16 5.83
N ARG A 266 12.48 15.66 4.82
CA ARG A 266 11.96 16.63 3.85
C ARG A 266 12.41 16.26 2.44
N PRO A 267 11.65 16.67 1.40
CA PRO A 267 12.10 16.56 0.03
C PRO A 267 13.44 17.29 -0.13
N PRO A 268 14.34 16.79 -0.97
CA PRO A 268 15.61 17.45 -1.17
C PRO A 268 15.37 18.77 -1.93
N THR A 269 16.25 19.75 -1.74
CA THR A 269 16.22 21.00 -2.53
C THR A 269 16.95 20.85 -3.86
N GLU A 270 17.84 19.85 -3.97
CA GLU A 270 18.65 19.54 -5.15
C GLU A 270 18.45 18.07 -5.57
N PRO A 271 18.78 17.66 -6.81
CA PRO A 271 18.69 16.25 -7.21
C PRO A 271 19.59 15.37 -6.33
N THR A 272 19.07 14.22 -5.89
CA THR A 272 19.79 13.23 -5.09
C THR A 272 19.49 11.82 -5.58
N GLU A 273 20.37 10.85 -5.38
CA GLU A 273 20.07 9.45 -5.72
C GLU A 273 18.94 8.86 -4.86
N MET A 274 18.87 9.22 -3.58
CA MET A 274 17.86 8.75 -2.64
C MET A 274 17.49 9.83 -1.63
N THR A 275 16.21 9.92 -1.30
CA THR A 275 15.72 10.68 -0.15
C THR A 275 14.79 9.79 0.66
N TRP A 276 15.11 9.60 1.95
CA TRP A 276 14.27 8.80 2.84
C TRP A 276 13.12 9.66 3.35
N THR A 277 11.97 9.57 2.70
CA THR A 277 10.69 10.16 3.14
C THR A 277 9.64 9.06 3.27
N GLY A 278 8.36 9.43 3.41
CA GLY A 278 7.26 8.49 3.31
C GLY A 278 6.97 8.05 1.86
N ASP A 279 7.50 8.77 0.88
CA ASP A 279 7.33 8.48 -0.55
C ASP A 279 8.51 7.61 -1.04
N PRO A 280 8.26 6.39 -1.56
CA PRO A 280 9.29 5.50 -2.05
C PRO A 280 9.96 6.03 -3.33
N PRO A 281 11.14 5.51 -3.71
CA PRO A 281 11.97 6.10 -4.78
C PRO A 281 11.40 6.03 -6.21
N HIS A 282 10.24 5.40 -6.40
CA HIS A 282 9.51 5.46 -7.67
C HIS A 282 8.51 6.63 -7.73
N GLU A 283 8.41 7.40 -6.65
CA GLU A 283 7.53 8.55 -6.46
C GLU A 283 8.34 9.83 -6.18
N PRO A 284 7.80 11.01 -6.51
CA PRO A 284 8.41 12.26 -6.09
C PRO A 284 8.44 12.37 -4.56
N PRO A 285 9.57 12.77 -3.95
CA PRO A 285 9.65 12.97 -2.51
C PRO A 285 8.79 14.17 -2.11
N GLY A 286 7.85 13.97 -1.18
CA GLY A 286 6.86 14.96 -0.77
C GLY A 286 5.51 14.85 -1.46
N TRP A 287 5.25 13.76 -2.17
CA TRP A 287 3.97 13.52 -2.80
C TRP A 287 2.85 13.29 -1.76
N ASN A 288 2.96 12.23 -0.97
CA ASN A 288 1.99 11.82 0.06
C ASN A 288 2.55 11.93 1.48
N SER A 289 3.85 12.16 1.67
CA SER A 289 4.47 12.36 2.98
C SER A 289 3.69 13.32 3.91
N ILE A 290 3.52 12.89 5.16
CA ILE A 290 3.06 13.70 6.30
C ILE A 290 4.26 13.99 7.18
N TYR A 291 4.52 15.28 7.40
CA TYR A 291 5.64 15.77 8.18
C TYR A 291 5.27 16.05 9.63
N ASP A 292 6.26 16.13 10.51
CA ASP A 292 6.11 16.56 11.90
C ASP A 292 5.50 17.98 12.04
N MET A 293 5.69 18.82 11.01
CA MET A 293 5.11 20.16 10.96
C MET A 293 3.67 20.23 10.42
N ASP A 294 3.09 19.12 9.93
CA ASP A 294 1.71 19.07 9.43
C ASP A 294 0.71 18.96 10.59
N VAL A 295 0.75 19.94 11.50
CA VAL A 295 0.03 19.92 12.79
C VAL A 295 -1.47 19.70 12.62
N SER A 296 -2.09 20.25 11.56
CA SER A 296 -3.52 20.07 11.31
C SER A 296 -3.85 18.61 10.95
N THR A 297 -3.11 18.01 10.02
CA THR A 297 -3.25 16.59 9.65
C THR A 297 -2.95 15.69 10.85
N LEU A 298 -1.88 15.96 11.60
CA LEU A 298 -1.51 15.18 12.80
C LEU A 298 -2.58 15.24 13.89
N ARG A 299 -3.25 16.38 14.09
CA ARG A 299 -4.39 16.50 15.02
C ARG A 299 -5.58 15.67 14.59
N ILE A 300 -5.87 15.60 13.29
CA ILE A 300 -6.95 14.77 12.73
C ILE A 300 -6.64 13.29 13.01
N ILE A 301 -5.41 12.86 12.72
CA ILE A 301 -4.92 11.50 12.99
C ILE A 301 -5.00 11.18 14.50
N GLN A 302 -4.52 12.08 15.36
CA GLN A 302 -4.57 11.91 16.81
C GLN A 302 -6.00 11.79 17.34
N SER A 303 -6.92 12.58 16.81
CA SER A 303 -8.34 12.55 17.20
C SER A 303 -8.99 11.23 16.84
N PHE A 304 -8.72 10.71 15.64
CA PHE A 304 -9.13 9.36 15.24
C PHE A 304 -8.57 8.33 16.22
N ASN A 305 -7.25 8.31 16.45
CA ASN A 305 -6.60 7.33 17.35
C ASN A 305 -7.07 7.37 18.81
N SER A 306 -7.64 8.48 19.27
CA SER A 306 -8.13 8.65 20.65
C SER A 306 -9.63 8.34 20.81
N SER A 307 -10.32 7.95 19.73
CA SER A 307 -11.78 7.78 19.70
C SER A 307 -12.27 6.39 20.13
N TRP A 308 -11.37 5.48 20.55
CA TRP A 308 -11.71 4.13 21.05
C TRP A 308 -10.64 3.58 22.00
#